data_AF-A0A820Z3D5-F1
#
_entry.id   AF-A0A820Z3D5-F1
#
_cell.length_a   1.000
_cell.length_b   1.000
_cell.length_c   1.000
_cell.angle_alpha   90.00
_cell.angle_beta   90.00
_cell.angle_gamma   90.00
#
_symmetry.space_group_name_H-M   'P 1'
#
loop_
_entity.id
_entity.type
_entity.pdbx_description
1 polymer ?
#
loop_
_entity_poly.entity_id
_entity_poly.type
_entity_poly.pdbx_seq_one_letter_code
_entity_poly.pdbx_strand_id
1 'polypeptide(L)' 'GAIVLGGFGLIEVNSTQMTFSFIEHSEKTLYQTTLNPRS' A
#
# COMPACT_ATOMS: atom_id res chain seq x y z
N GLY A 1 -9.58 7.87 25.88
CA GLY A 1 -8.28 7.76 25.19
C GLY A 1 -8.54 7.41 23.74
N ALA A 2 -7.78 7.97 22.80
CA ALA A 2 -7.89 7.59 21.38
C ALA A 2 -7.21 6.23 21.16
N ILE A 3 -7.91 5.30 20.51
CA ILE A 3 -7.32 4.02 20.10
C ILE A 3 -6.54 4.29 18.82
N VAL A 4 -5.21 4.10 18.85
CA VAL A 4 -4.40 4.16 17.63
C VAL A 4 -4.48 2.80 16.95
N LEU A 5 -5.43 2.69 16.01
CA LEU A 5 -5.53 1.56 15.11
C LEU A 5 -4.60 1.86 13.94
N GLY A 6 -3.47 1.16 13.87
CA GLY A 6 -2.43 1.39 12.86
C GLY A 6 -2.87 1.04 11.42
N GLY A 7 -1.92 0.59 10.61
CA GLY A 7 -2.17 0.17 9.24
C GLY A 7 -1.13 -0.83 8.76
N PHE A 8 -1.26 -1.27 7.52
CA PHE A 8 -0.31 -2.16 6.87
C PHE A 8 -0.01 -1.70 5.45
N GLY A 9 1.13 -2.17 4.92
CA GLY A 9 1.47 -2.03 3.51
C GLY A 9 1.02 -3.27 2.75
N LEU A 10 0.35 -3.09 1.62
CA LEU A 10 0.10 -4.12 0.63
C LEU A 10 1.01 -3.88 -0.58
N ILE A 11 1.66 -4.95 -1.05
CA ILE A 11 2.53 -4.92 -2.22
C ILE A 11 2.00 -5.93 -3.22
N GLU A 12 1.66 -5.45 -4.42
CA GLU A 12 1.24 -6.29 -5.54
C GLU A 12 2.26 -6.19 -6.66
N VAL A 13 2.72 -7.34 -7.14
CA VAL A 13 3.73 -7.42 -8.20
C VAL A 13 3.15 -8.20 -9.37
N ASN A 14 3.24 -7.63 -10.57
CA ASN A 14 2.98 -8.33 -11.81
C ASN A 14 4.18 -8.18 -12.77
N SER A 15 4.05 -8.70 -14.00
CA SER A 15 5.14 -8.69 -14.98
C SER A 15 5.51 -7.30 -15.50
N THR A 16 4.67 -6.29 -15.28
CA THR A 16 4.84 -4.95 -15.84
C THR A 16 5.02 -3.86 -14.79
N GLN A 17 4.65 -4.10 -13.53
CA GLN A 17 4.69 -3.11 -12.46
C GLN A 17 4.62 -3.71 -11.05
N MET A 18 5.06 -2.91 -10.08
CA MET A 18 4.90 -3.15 -8.65
C MET A 18 4.10 -2.00 -8.05
N THR A 19 3.01 -2.31 -7.36
CA THR A 19 2.15 -1.34 -6.67
C THR A 19 2.34 -1.46 -5.17
N PHE A 20 2.58 -0.33 -4.51
CA PHE A 20 2.60 -0.21 -3.05
C PHE A 20 1.39 0.57 -2.58
N SER A 21 0.65 0.03 -1.63
CA SER A 21 -0.51 0.65 -1.00
C SER A 21 -0.34 0.71 0.51
N PHE A 22 -0.55 1.88 1.11
CA PHE A 22 -0.64 2.05 2.57
C PHE A 22 -2.11 2.09 2.98
N ILE A 23 -2.54 1.11 3.76
CA ILE A 23 -3.94 0.88 4.12
C ILE A 23 -4.09 1.05 5.63
N GLU A 24 -4.98 1.94 6.08
CA GLU A 24 -5.33 2.08 7.49
C GLU A 24 -6.34 1.00 7.93
N HIS A 25 -6.51 0.81 9.24
CA HIS A 25 -7.38 -0.22 9.82
C HIS A 25 -8.84 -0.26 9.30
N SER A 26 -9.34 0.85 8.74
CA SER A 26 -10.67 0.97 8.15
C SER A 26 -10.76 0.38 6.74
N GLU A 27 -9.68 -0.26 6.27
CA GLU A 27 -9.46 -0.73 4.90
C GLU A 27 -9.35 0.39 3.86
N LYS A 28 -9.29 1.65 4.31
CA LYS A 28 -9.06 2.79 3.42
C LYS A 28 -7.60 2.85 2.99
N THR A 29 -7.37 2.90 1.68
CA THR A 29 -6.06 3.24 1.12
C THR A 29 -5.79 4.73 1.34
N LEU A 30 -4.72 5.04 2.05
CA LEU A 30 -4.27 6.40 2.33
C LEU A 30 -3.26 6.90 1.30
N TYR A 31 -2.45 5.99 0.76
CA TYR A 31 -1.45 6.31 -0.25
C TYR A 31 -1.24 5.11 -1.18
N GLN A 32 -0.99 5.40 -2.44
CA GLN A 32 -0.64 4.40 -3.44
C GLN A 32 0.40 4.95 -4.41
N THR A 33 1.38 4.12 -4.75
CA THR A 33 2.36 4.43 -5.80
C THR A 33 2.71 3.18 -6.61
N THR A 34 3.11 3.40 -7.85
CA THR A 34 3.49 2.32 -8.77
C THR A 34 4.93 2.55 -9.23
N LEU A 35 5.73 1.49 -9.16
CA LEU A 35 7.07 1.45 -9.69
C LEU A 35 7.09 0.58 -10.95
N ASN A 36 7.66 1.12 -12.02
CA ASN A 36 7.95 0.35 -13.22
C ASN A 36 9.21 -0.51 -12.99
N PRO A 37 9.28 -1.73 -13.54
CA PRO A 37 10.47 -2.56 -13.53
C PRO A 37 11.64 -1.82 -14.16
N ARG A 38 12.83 -2.04 -13.61
CA ARG A 38 14.08 -1.55 -14.21
C ARG A 38 14.70 -2.68 -15.03
N SER A 39 15.20 -2.33 -16.20
CA SER A 39 15.96 -3.20 -17.11
C SER A 39 17.32 -3.57 -16.55
#